data_AF-A0A699YF65-F1
#
_entry.id   AF-A0A699YF65-F1
#
_cell.length_a   1.000
_cell.length_b   1.000
_cell.length_c   1.000
_cell.angle_alpha   90.00
_cell.angle_beta   90.00
_cell.angle_gamma   90.00
#
_symmetry.space_group_name_H-M   'P 1'
#
loop_
_entity.id
_entity.type
_entity.pdbx_description
1 polymer ?
#
loop_
_entity_poly.entity_id
_entity_poly.type
_entity_poly.pdbx_seq_one_letter_code
_entity_poly.pdbx_strand_id
1 'polypeptide(L)'
;MPSQPSEATRRRVSELDSDSDEEAAGSRPSGKKPKTDSAAKSKACREKARREKINDRFSELATLIDPGSKDPKSDKPSILADAIKHITQMRVENNQLSQLNKFLEQRVSQLEREKGQQLYQQSLMMQHGGMSMGMMQPV
;
A
#
# COMPACT_ATOMS: atom_id res chain seq x y z
N MET A 1 -15.97 14.35 24.91
CA MET A 1 -14.51 14.14 25.03
C MET A 1 -13.94 14.07 23.62
N PRO A 2 -13.13 15.04 23.17
CA PRO A 2 -12.54 14.98 21.83
C PRO A 2 -11.36 14.00 21.84
N SER A 3 -11.51 12.89 21.14
CA SER A 3 -10.48 11.87 20.95
C SER A 3 -9.45 12.35 19.91
N GLN A 4 -8.20 12.48 20.32
CA GLN A 4 -7.09 12.83 19.44
C GLN A 4 -6.71 11.63 18.53
N PRO A 5 -6.25 11.87 17.28
CA PRO A 5 -5.70 10.82 16.45
C PRO A 5 -4.24 10.52 16.84
N SER A 6 -3.93 9.24 17.02
CA SER A 6 -2.57 8.74 17.21
C SER A 6 -1.77 8.83 15.90
N GLU A 7 -0.83 9.79 15.82
CA GLU A 7 0.25 9.76 14.83
C GLU A 7 1.20 8.60 15.15
N ALA A 8 1.01 7.47 14.46
CA ALA A 8 1.99 6.40 14.46
C ALA A 8 1.98 5.71 13.10
N THR A 9 2.80 6.21 12.17
CA THR A 9 3.65 5.42 11.25
C THR A 9 4.31 6.41 10.28
N ARG A 10 5.37 7.08 10.72
CA ARG A 10 6.36 7.68 9.82
C ARG A 10 7.58 6.77 9.83
N ARG A 11 7.58 5.74 8.97
CA ARG A 11 8.81 5.00 8.67
C ARG A 11 9.75 5.94 7.91
N ARG A 12 10.68 6.57 8.62
CA ARG A 12 11.85 7.25 8.04
C ARG A 12 12.93 6.19 7.85
N VAL A 13 12.96 5.56 6.69
CA VAL A 13 14.19 4.89 6.21
C VAL A 13 15.05 5.99 5.60
N SER A 14 15.95 6.55 6.41
CA SER A 14 17.07 7.34 5.93
C SER A 14 18.25 6.39 5.77
N GLU A 15 18.39 5.80 4.59
CA GLU A 15 19.66 5.24 4.14
C GLU A 15 20.57 6.43 3.81
N LEU A 16 21.48 6.73 4.74
CA LEU A 16 22.62 7.60 4.51
C LEU A 16 23.72 6.71 3.92
N ASP A 17 23.81 6.63 2.60
CA ASP A 17 25.05 6.19 1.95
C ASP A 17 26.00 7.39 1.96
N SER A 18 27.01 7.29 2.81
CA SER A 18 28.02 8.32 3.05
C SER A 18 28.97 8.36 1.86
N ASP A 19 28.84 9.39 1.02
CA ASP A 19 29.73 9.67 -0.10
C ASP A 19 31.02 10.30 0.46
N SER A 20 32.03 9.47 0.72
CA SER A 20 33.38 9.90 1.12
C SER A 20 34.38 9.46 0.06
N ASP A 21 34.51 10.24 -1.01
CA ASP A 21 35.70 10.22 -1.87
C ASP A 21 36.42 11.59 -1.73
N GLU A 22 37.45 11.57 -0.87
CA GLU A 22 38.44 12.64 -0.71
C GLU A 22 39.23 12.82 -2.03
N GLU A 23 38.88 13.84 -2.82
CA GLU A 23 39.69 14.34 -3.93
C GLU A 23 40.92 15.07 -3.38
N ALA A 24 42.01 14.33 -3.19
CA ALA A 24 43.33 14.88 -2.91
C ALA A 24 43.86 15.66 -4.14
N ALA A 25 43.52 16.94 -4.21
CA ALA A 25 44.17 17.91 -5.08
C ALA A 25 45.62 18.14 -4.62
N GLY A 26 46.60 17.52 -5.29
CA GLY A 26 48.00 17.76 -4.96
C GLY A 26 49.03 17.10 -5.87
N SER A 27 49.53 17.88 -6.84
CA SER A 27 50.85 17.80 -7.48
C SER A 27 51.19 16.66 -8.47
N ARG A 28 51.40 17.07 -9.73
CA ARG A 28 52.16 16.37 -10.80
C ARG A 28 53.67 16.50 -10.53
N PRO A 29 54.57 15.60 -11.01
CA PRO A 29 54.83 15.46 -12.46
C PRO A 29 55.36 14.09 -12.98
N SER A 30 55.48 14.02 -14.32
CA SER A 30 56.34 13.13 -15.13
C SER A 30 55.90 11.67 -15.39
N GLY A 31 55.88 11.27 -16.68
CA GLY A 31 55.81 9.87 -17.13
C GLY A 31 54.70 9.57 -18.14
N LYS A 32 55.05 9.52 -19.43
CA LYS A 32 54.18 9.16 -20.56
C LYS A 32 53.59 7.73 -20.40
N LYS A 33 52.27 7.62 -20.23
CA LYS A 33 51.41 6.50 -20.68
C LYS A 33 50.02 7.07 -21.03
N PRO A 34 49.29 6.55 -22.04
CA PRO A 34 48.00 7.11 -22.41
C PRO A 34 47.01 6.85 -21.27
N LYS A 35 46.72 7.88 -20.46
CA LYS A 35 45.74 7.81 -19.35
C LYS A 35 44.29 7.68 -19.83
N THR A 36 44.06 7.69 -21.14
CA THR A 36 42.74 7.58 -21.77
C THR A 36 42.10 6.22 -21.50
N ASP A 37 42.86 5.13 -21.55
CA ASP A 37 42.28 3.78 -21.48
C ASP A 37 41.82 3.40 -20.07
N SER A 38 42.53 3.83 -19.03
CA SER A 38 42.13 3.55 -17.64
C SER A 38 40.89 4.34 -17.24
N ALA A 39 40.84 5.63 -17.59
CA ALA A 39 39.66 6.46 -17.37
C ALA A 39 38.45 5.97 -18.19
N ALA A 40 38.65 5.53 -19.43
CA ALA A 40 37.61 4.94 -20.26
C ALA A 40 37.10 3.61 -19.71
N LYS A 41 37.99 2.70 -19.26
CA LYS A 41 37.61 1.44 -18.59
C LYS A 41 36.84 1.68 -17.29
N SER A 42 37.25 2.67 -16.51
CA SER A 42 36.57 3.08 -15.28
C SER A 42 35.16 3.63 -15.58
N LYS A 43 35.00 4.46 -16.62
CA LYS A 43 33.68 4.92 -17.10
C LYS A 43 32.81 3.77 -17.60
N ALA A 44 33.39 2.83 -18.36
CA ALA A 44 32.68 1.66 -18.86
C ALA A 44 32.20 0.73 -17.73
N CYS A 45 33.04 0.51 -16.71
CA CYS A 45 32.70 -0.29 -15.54
C CYS A 45 31.54 0.35 -14.74
N ARG A 46 31.62 1.66 -14.48
CA ARG A 46 30.53 2.40 -13.83
C ARG A 46 29.22 2.31 -14.61
N GLU A 47 29.27 2.47 -15.93
CA GLU A 47 28.07 2.36 -16.78
C GLU A 47 27.51 0.94 -16.81
N LYS A 48 28.36 -0.09 -16.80
CA LYS A 48 27.94 -1.49 -16.67
C LYS A 48 27.16 -1.71 -15.37
N ALA A 49 27.71 -1.30 -14.24
CA ALA A 49 27.05 -1.42 -12.93
C ALA A 49 25.73 -0.65 -12.89
N ARG A 50 25.67 0.55 -13.50
CA ARG A 50 24.42 1.32 -13.60
C ARG A 50 23.35 0.57 -14.41
N ARG A 51 23.73 -0.06 -15.53
CA ARG A 51 22.80 -0.85 -16.36
C ARG A 51 22.33 -2.11 -15.67
N GLU A 52 23.22 -2.81 -14.96
CA GLU A 52 22.89 -3.98 -14.14
C GLU A 52 21.86 -3.62 -13.08
N LYS A 53 22.11 -2.56 -12.29
CA LYS A 53 21.16 -2.07 -11.27
C LYS A 53 19.80 -1.72 -11.86
N ILE A 54 19.74 -1.12 -13.04
CA ILE A 54 18.47 -0.82 -13.72
C ILE A 54 17.76 -2.11 -14.13
N ASN A 55 18.49 -3.07 -14.72
CA ASN A 55 17.90 -4.34 -15.13
C ASN A 55 17.35 -5.12 -13.93
N ASP A 56 18.05 -5.11 -12.80
CA ASP A 56 17.57 -5.74 -11.56
C ASP A 56 16.22 -5.16 -11.11
N ARG A 57 16.05 -3.83 -11.21
CA ARG A 57 14.76 -3.17 -10.91
C ARG A 57 13.65 -3.55 -11.89
N PHE A 58 13.96 -3.74 -13.17
CA PHE A 58 12.97 -4.22 -14.14
C PHE A 58 12.56 -5.67 -13.86
N SER A 59 13.52 -6.52 -13.49
CA SER A 59 13.25 -7.91 -13.11
C SER A 59 12.39 -7.99 -11.84
N GLU A 60 12.72 -7.22 -10.80
CA GLU A 60 11.93 -7.09 -9.57
C GLU A 60 10.51 -6.58 -9.85
N LEU A 61 10.38 -5.58 -10.72
CA LEU A 61 9.06 -5.06 -11.10
C LEU A 61 8.23 -6.12 -11.85
N ALA A 62 8.84 -6.88 -12.75
CA ALA A 62 8.15 -7.93 -13.50
C ALA A 62 7.58 -9.02 -12.58
N THR A 63 8.35 -9.46 -11.58
CA THR A 63 7.89 -10.48 -10.62
C THR A 63 6.81 -9.97 -9.69
N LEU A 64 6.81 -8.68 -9.35
CA LEU A 64 5.75 -8.07 -8.54
C LEU A 64 4.42 -7.96 -9.29
N ILE A 65 4.45 -7.66 -10.59
CA ILE A 65 3.25 -7.48 -11.41
C ILE A 65 2.62 -8.82 -11.77
N ASP A 66 3.44 -9.86 -11.97
CA ASP A 66 2.97 -11.21 -12.31
C ASP A 66 3.73 -12.27 -11.50
N PRO A 67 3.36 -12.46 -10.22
CA PRO A 67 4.03 -13.39 -9.30
C PRO A 67 3.92 -14.87 -9.71
N GLY A 68 3.06 -15.19 -10.68
CA GLY A 68 2.82 -16.55 -11.17
C GLY A 68 3.44 -16.85 -12.54
N SER A 69 4.07 -15.85 -13.18
CA SER A 69 4.67 -16.06 -14.50
C SER A 69 5.88 -16.99 -14.40
N LYS A 70 5.83 -18.08 -15.16
CA LYS A 70 6.92 -19.06 -15.24
C LYS A 70 8.20 -18.47 -15.86
N ASP A 71 8.03 -17.43 -16.68
CA ASP A 71 9.11 -16.71 -17.36
C ASP A 71 8.94 -15.19 -17.13
N PRO A 72 9.87 -14.52 -16.40
CA PRO A 72 9.79 -13.08 -16.21
C PRO A 72 9.95 -12.36 -17.55
N LYS A 73 8.96 -11.53 -17.90
CA LYS A 73 8.99 -10.70 -19.12
C LYS A 73 10.27 -9.87 -19.15
N SER A 74 11.03 -9.98 -20.24
CA SER A 74 12.28 -9.23 -20.44
C SER A 74 12.08 -7.91 -21.21
N ASP A 75 10.90 -7.71 -21.83
CA ASP A 75 10.59 -6.51 -22.60
C ASP A 75 10.21 -5.33 -21.68
N LYS A 76 11.10 -4.32 -21.61
CA LYS A 76 10.97 -3.19 -20.68
C LYS A 76 9.69 -2.35 -20.90
N PRO A 77 9.31 -1.96 -22.14
CA PRO A 77 8.05 -1.27 -22.38
C PRO A 77 6.84 -2.05 -21.91
N SER A 78 6.80 -3.37 -22.17
CA SER A 78 5.70 -4.23 -21.71
C SER A 78 5.62 -4.30 -20.18
N ILE A 79 6.75 -4.44 -19.48
CA ILE A 79 6.78 -4.42 -18.00
C ILE A 79 6.18 -3.12 -17.48
N LEU A 80 6.56 -1.97 -18.04
CA LEU A 80 6.02 -0.67 -17.62
C LEU A 80 4.52 -0.53 -17.93
N ALA A 81 4.09 -0.95 -19.12
CA ALA A 81 2.69 -0.90 -19.51
C ALA A 81 1.82 -1.77 -18.60
N ASP A 82 2.28 -2.97 -18.27
CA ASP A 82 1.59 -3.89 -17.37
C ASP A 82 1.60 -3.36 -15.92
N ALA A 83 2.68 -2.72 -15.47
CA ALA A 83 2.73 -2.05 -14.17
C ALA A 83 1.63 -0.99 -14.04
N ILE A 84 1.49 -0.15 -15.06
CA ILE A 84 0.49 0.92 -15.11
C ILE A 84 -0.92 0.32 -15.07
N LYS A 85 -1.18 -0.72 -15.87
CA LYS A 85 -2.46 -1.42 -15.87
C LYS A 85 -2.76 -2.02 -14.51
N HIS A 86 -1.82 -2.74 -13.92
CA HIS A 86 -1.99 -3.42 -12.64
C HIS A 86 -2.28 -2.42 -11.50
N ILE A 87 -1.51 -1.33 -11.41
CA ILE A 87 -1.75 -0.27 -10.41
C ILE A 87 -3.12 0.38 -10.61
N THR A 88 -3.52 0.63 -11.86
CA THR A 88 -4.83 1.23 -12.16
C THR A 88 -5.96 0.31 -11.73
N GLN A 89 -5.87 -0.97 -12.09
CA GLN A 89 -6.85 -1.99 -11.72
C GLN A 89 -6.95 -2.14 -10.20
N MET A 90 -5.80 -2.26 -9.51
CA MET A 90 -5.75 -2.37 -8.06
C MET A 90 -6.35 -1.15 -7.35
N ARG A 91 -6.20 0.07 -7.89
CA ARG A 91 -6.85 1.27 -7.36
C ARG A 91 -8.37 1.22 -7.51
N VAL A 92 -8.86 0.74 -8.65
CA VAL A 92 -10.30 0.56 -8.90
C VAL A 92 -10.87 -0.48 -7.92
N GLU A 93 -10.23 -1.63 -7.79
CA GLU A 93 -10.65 -2.70 -6.88
C GLU A 93 -10.65 -2.24 -5.42
N ASN A 94 -9.60 -1.55 -4.96
CA ASN A 94 -9.56 -0.97 -3.61
C ASN A 94 -10.72 0.01 -3.38
N ASN A 95 -11.03 0.84 -4.37
CA ASN A 95 -12.13 1.79 -4.26
C ASN A 95 -13.49 1.06 -4.19
N GLN A 96 -13.72 0.05 -5.03
CA GLN A 96 -14.93 -0.77 -5.02
C GLN A 96 -15.10 -1.51 -3.69
N LEU A 97 -14.04 -2.16 -3.19
CA LEU A 97 -14.05 -2.83 -1.89
C LEU A 97 -14.31 -1.84 -0.75
N SER A 98 -13.72 -0.64 -0.79
CA SER A 98 -13.97 0.40 0.21
C SER A 98 -15.44 0.85 0.20
N GLN A 99 -16.03 1.05 -0.98
CA GLN A 99 -17.45 1.41 -1.11
C GLN A 99 -18.36 0.28 -0.59
N LEU A 100 -18.09 -0.97 -0.97
CA LEU A 100 -18.86 -2.12 -0.52
C LEU A 100 -18.77 -2.31 0.99
N ASN A 101 -17.59 -2.14 1.57
CA ASN A 101 -17.38 -2.24 3.00
C ASN A 101 -18.23 -1.17 3.74
N LYS A 102 -18.15 0.10 3.32
CA LYS A 102 -19.01 1.18 3.87
C LYS A 102 -20.50 0.87 3.77
N PHE A 103 -20.94 0.33 2.64
CA PHE A 103 -22.34 -0.06 2.45
C PHE A 103 -22.75 -1.17 3.41
N LEU A 104 -21.90 -2.19 3.60
CA LEU A 104 -22.15 -3.29 4.53
C LEU A 104 -22.19 -2.80 5.98
N GLU A 105 -21.25 -1.95 6.39
CA GLU A 105 -21.25 -1.31 7.71
C GLU A 105 -22.56 -0.56 7.97
N GLN A 106 -23.00 0.26 7.01
CA GLN A 106 -24.29 0.96 7.09
C GLN A 106 -25.47 0.00 7.22
N ARG A 107 -25.46 -1.10 6.48
CA ARG A 107 -26.52 -2.12 6.55
C ARG A 107 -26.55 -2.84 7.87
N VAL A 108 -25.40 -3.20 8.43
CA VAL A 108 -25.31 -3.81 9.77
C VAL A 108 -25.88 -2.84 10.82
N SER A 109 -25.42 -1.59 10.84
CA SER A 109 -25.93 -0.60 11.80
C SER A 109 -27.43 -0.34 11.66
N GLN A 110 -27.96 -0.38 10.44
CA GLN A 110 -29.41 -0.27 10.22
C GLN A 110 -30.16 -1.45 10.82
N LEU A 111 -29.73 -2.68 10.54
CA LEU A 111 -30.36 -3.89 11.05
C LEU A 111 -30.31 -3.97 12.59
N GLU A 112 -29.20 -3.57 13.20
CA GLU A 112 -29.07 -3.49 14.65
C GLU A 112 -30.08 -2.50 15.26
N ARG A 113 -30.26 -1.34 14.63
CA ARG A 113 -31.25 -0.35 15.05
C ARG A 113 -32.67 -0.87 14.90
N GLU A 114 -33.01 -1.47 13.77
CA GLU A 114 -34.34 -2.05 13.51
C GLU A 114 -34.66 -3.16 14.52
N LYS A 115 -33.71 -4.06 14.78
CA LYS A 115 -33.83 -5.10 15.81
C LYS A 115 -34.07 -4.48 17.20
N GLY A 116 -33.31 -3.43 17.56
CA GLY A 116 -33.49 -2.73 18.83
C GLY A 116 -34.88 -2.10 18.97
N GLN A 117 -35.38 -1.47 17.91
CA GLN A 117 -36.73 -0.87 17.88
C GLN A 117 -37.82 -1.93 18.02
N GLN A 118 -37.69 -3.08 17.36
CA GLN A 118 -38.63 -4.19 17.48
C GLN A 118 -38.69 -4.75 18.90
N LEU A 119 -37.54 -4.95 19.54
CA LEU A 119 -37.48 -5.41 20.94
C LEU A 119 -38.11 -4.40 21.89
N TYR A 120 -37.86 -3.10 21.68
CA TYR A 120 -38.48 -2.05 22.47
C TYR A 120 -40.01 -2.02 22.30
N GLN A 121 -40.50 -2.13 21.06
CA GLN A 121 -41.93 -2.21 20.77
C GLN A 121 -42.59 -3.46 21.40
N GLN A 122 -41.94 -4.61 21.32
CA GLN A 122 -42.42 -5.85 21.94
C GLN A 122 -42.51 -5.71 23.47
N SER A 123 -41.52 -5.10 24.11
CA SER A 123 -41.54 -4.83 25.55
C SER A 123 -42.70 -3.92 25.95
N LEU A 124 -42.95 -2.84 25.19
CA LEU A 124 -44.11 -1.97 25.41
C LEU A 124 -45.43 -2.73 25.29
N MET A 125 -45.61 -3.56 24.26
CA MET A 125 -46.83 -4.36 24.10
C MET A 125 -47.04 -5.33 25.27
N MET A 126 -45.98 -5.96 25.78
CA MET A 126 -46.07 -6.84 26.95
C MET A 126 -46.45 -6.07 28.23
N GLN A 127 -45.92 -4.86 28.42
CA GLN A 127 -46.26 -4.01 29.57
C GLN A 127 -47.73 -3.56 29.53
N HIS A 128 -48.23 -3.18 28.37
CA HIS A 128 -49.63 -2.75 28.20
C HIS A 128 -50.61 -3.93 28.20
N GLY A 129 -50.21 -5.10 27.66
CA GLY A 129 -51.00 -6.33 27.69
C GLY A 129 -51.13 -6.97 29.09
N GLY A 130 -50.12 -6.78 29.95
CA GLY A 130 -50.15 -7.25 31.35
C GLY A 130 -51.07 -6.44 32.28
N MET A 131 -51.37 -5.19 31.95
CA MET A 131 -52.23 -4.32 32.77
C MET A 131 -53.74 -4.60 32.58
N SER A 132 -54.16 -5.27 31.50
CA SER A 132 -55.58 -5.53 31.21
C SER A 132 -56.17 -6.78 31.88
N MET A 133 -55.34 -7.70 32.40
CA MET A 133 -55.79 -8.98 33.00
C MET A 133 -56.02 -8.90 34.53
N GLY A 134 -55.88 -7.73 35.15
CA GLY A 134 -55.93 -7.56 36.62
C GLY A 134 -57.27 -7.12 37.22
N MET A 135 -58.34 -6.93 36.43
CA MET A 135 -59.62 -6.37 36.93
C MET A 135 -60.85 -7.27 36.69
N MET A 136 -60.73 -8.59 36.91
CA MET A 136 -61.91 -9.45 37.07
C MET A 136 -62.12 -9.69 38.58
N GLN A 137 -62.80 -8.75 39.25
CA GLN A 137 -63.30 -8.99 40.62
C GLN A 137 -64.52 -9.91 40.54
N PRO A 138 -64.58 -11.01 41.31
CA PRO A 138 -65.81 -11.79 41.43
C PRO A 138 -66.83 -11.03 42.30
N VAL A 139 -68.09 -11.07 41.87
CA VAL A 139 -69.28 -10.63 42.60
C VAL A 139 -69.76 -11.75 43.52
#